data_AF-A0A378L6A3-F1
#
_entry.id   AF-A0A378L6A3-F1
#
_cell.length_a   1.000
_cell.length_b   1.000
_cell.length_c   1.000
_cell.angle_alpha   90.00
_cell.angle_beta   90.00
_cell.angle_gamma   90.00
#
_symmetry.space_group_name_H-M   'P 1'
#
loop_
_entity.id
_entity.type
_entity.pdbx_description
1 polymer ?
#
loop_
_entity_poly.entity_id
_entity_poly.type
_entity_poly.pdbx_seq_one_letter_code
_entity_poly.pdbx_strand_id
1 'polypeptide(L)'
;MVQLFTDIGPMLLQYKAANTQGRHTMMLDKMADIKKLSGKVTHKSQVKTHYVVLAYAATLINYADVLHRIENQQYFEVLFDFYGMEMDEELSAWFEFGKTPGQMRLKHPLHEYTLEIWEKFRTAQKKHLEKTNKSHLFNLDQLDISHPPANQLYPIQIQMGGKLENEAVDRINVDAQGRIRFAKHHGFYLLPGGGMLEITNVAKVDDWERKMLEEHLEEEHANLFIKAAELYDQVTPDDFNAALAKAFSSKQAQSLDPELCGWLQEQILTEGNNSTHLHKIVVELDRQIEAAKRSLRDSFGESKERQVTNQNTLKSLIELRAMVQVKPFELTPLFIDAFAYLKKNTLCVDIQQYLDTRVLGGSQTSHTFIMKGQPLEDWFAAKFKGVDGEFGDDISGSEIERLTLLEALSKFRKIKFSHLLIGLAAYEECLDNGTLLVENIWDEARFEQVRKVILEEAVNFSVAL
;
A
#
# COMPACT_ATOMS: atom_id res chain seq x y z
N MET A 1 12.59 13.97 11.13
CA MET A 1 11.14 13.73 11.02
C MET A 1 10.65 13.17 12.35
N VAL A 2 9.36 13.28 12.68
CA VAL A 2 8.81 12.75 13.94
C VAL A 2 8.34 11.32 13.69
N GLN A 3 8.83 10.36 14.48
CA GLN A 3 8.38 8.98 14.45
C GLN A 3 7.25 8.77 15.47
N LEU A 4 6.12 8.24 15.01
CA LEU A 4 4.90 8.05 15.82
C LEU A 4 4.67 6.57 16.16
N PHE A 5 3.92 6.34 17.24
CA PHE A 5 3.44 5.02 17.70
C PHE A 5 4.56 3.97 17.91
N THR A 6 5.70 4.40 18.43
CA THR A 6 6.89 3.55 18.67
C THR A 6 6.69 2.48 19.76
N ASP A 7 5.65 2.62 20.57
CA ASP A 7 5.30 1.73 21.69
C ASP A 7 4.46 0.51 21.27
N ILE A 8 3.92 0.49 20.04
CA ILE A 8 3.20 -0.68 19.50
C ILE A 8 4.15 -1.87 19.31
N GLY A 9 5.33 -1.65 18.74
CA GLY A 9 6.32 -2.72 18.52
C GLY A 9 6.66 -3.50 19.80
N PRO A 10 7.06 -2.83 20.89
CA PRO A 10 7.27 -3.45 22.19
C PRO A 10 6.07 -4.25 22.70
N MET A 11 4.84 -3.72 22.56
CA MET A 11 3.61 -4.41 22.97
C MET A 11 3.41 -5.72 22.19
N LEU A 12 3.62 -5.71 20.88
CA LEU A 12 3.45 -6.91 20.04
C LEU A 12 4.54 -7.96 20.34
N LEU A 13 5.78 -7.52 20.61
CA LEU A 13 6.86 -8.42 21.02
C LEU A 13 6.58 -9.09 22.36
N GLN A 14 6.07 -8.34 23.34
CA GLN A 14 5.64 -8.89 24.62
C GLN A 14 4.55 -9.96 24.43
N TYR A 15 3.58 -9.70 23.57
CA TYR A 15 2.51 -10.66 23.27
C TYR A 15 3.06 -11.94 22.62
N LYS A 16 3.97 -11.80 21.64
CA LYS A 16 4.63 -12.92 20.97
C LYS A 16 5.35 -13.83 21.96
N ALA A 17 6.15 -13.21 22.84
CA ALA A 17 7.03 -13.91 23.79
C ALA A 17 6.28 -14.48 25.01
N ALA A 18 5.07 -13.99 25.28
CA ALA A 18 4.24 -14.51 26.36
C ALA A 18 3.75 -15.94 26.06
N ASN A 19 3.61 -16.74 27.12
CA ASN A 19 2.88 -18.00 27.06
C ASN A 19 1.36 -17.74 26.96
N THR A 20 0.56 -18.80 26.79
CA THR A 20 -0.90 -18.72 26.65
C THR A 20 -1.55 -17.88 27.76
N GLN A 21 -1.19 -18.10 29.02
CA GLN A 21 -1.76 -17.34 30.15
C GLN A 21 -1.38 -15.86 30.11
N GLY A 22 -0.13 -15.55 29.76
CA GLY A 22 0.34 -14.18 29.60
C GLY A 22 -0.39 -13.45 28.48
N ARG A 23 -0.56 -14.11 27.32
CA ARG A 23 -1.33 -13.57 26.18
C ARG A 23 -2.78 -13.28 26.54
N HIS A 24 -3.44 -14.21 27.26
CA HIS A 24 -4.80 -14.00 27.75
C HIS A 24 -4.89 -12.79 28.69
N THR A 25 -3.95 -12.67 29.63
CA THR A 25 -3.91 -11.55 30.58
C THR A 25 -3.76 -10.23 29.85
N MET A 26 -2.85 -10.14 28.87
CA MET A 26 -2.67 -8.94 28.05
C MET A 26 -3.94 -8.58 27.27
N MET A 27 -4.65 -9.57 26.71
CA MET A 27 -5.90 -9.31 25.99
C MET A 27 -7.01 -8.83 26.95
N LEU A 28 -7.13 -9.43 28.13
CA LEU A 28 -8.07 -9.00 29.17
C LEU A 28 -7.79 -7.57 29.65
N ASP A 29 -6.51 -7.19 29.79
CA ASP A 29 -6.11 -5.84 30.16
C ASP A 29 -6.52 -4.83 29.06
N LYS A 30 -6.28 -5.16 27.78
CA LYS A 30 -6.77 -4.32 26.67
C LYS A 30 -8.29 -4.21 26.65
N MET A 31 -9.01 -5.30 26.88
CA MET A 31 -10.46 -5.27 27.00
C MET A 31 -10.92 -4.40 28.17
N ALA A 32 -10.22 -4.43 29.31
CA ALA A 32 -10.54 -3.60 30.46
C ALA A 32 -10.33 -2.11 30.13
N ASP A 33 -9.25 -1.76 29.44
CA ASP A 33 -8.97 -0.38 29.03
C ASP A 33 -10.03 0.15 28.06
N ILE A 34 -10.46 -0.66 27.09
CA ILE A 34 -11.56 -0.32 26.18
C ILE A 34 -12.87 -0.10 26.95
N LYS A 35 -13.18 -0.95 27.94
CA LYS A 35 -14.38 -0.84 28.77
C LYS A 35 -14.40 0.41 29.65
N LYS A 36 -13.23 0.95 30.03
CA LYS A 36 -13.12 2.20 30.81
C LYS A 36 -13.39 3.45 29.96
N LEU A 37 -13.35 3.36 28.63
CA LEU A 37 -13.58 4.51 27.76
C LEU A 37 -15.04 4.98 27.85
N SER A 38 -15.22 6.24 28.26
CA SER A 38 -16.53 6.92 28.26
C SER A 38 -16.92 7.32 26.85
N GLY A 39 -18.15 7.00 26.42
CA GLY A 39 -18.69 7.49 25.15
C GLY A 39 -18.88 9.01 25.10
N LYS A 40 -19.01 9.65 26.27
CA LYS A 40 -19.07 11.11 26.37
C LYS A 40 -17.67 11.69 26.36
N VAL A 41 -17.38 12.50 25.35
CA VAL A 41 -16.14 13.27 25.20
C VAL A 41 -16.45 14.75 25.16
N THR A 42 -15.59 15.55 25.77
CA THR A 42 -15.79 17.02 25.92
C THR A 42 -14.58 17.81 25.41
N HIS A 43 -13.44 17.13 25.21
CA HIS A 43 -12.19 17.76 24.83
C HIS A 43 -11.44 16.91 23.80
N LYS A 44 -10.70 17.58 22.91
CA LYS A 44 -9.89 16.92 21.88
C LYS A 44 -8.90 15.90 22.44
N SER A 45 -8.35 16.14 23.63
CA SER A 45 -7.43 15.20 24.28
C SER A 45 -8.09 13.86 24.60
N GLN A 46 -9.34 13.86 25.05
CA GLN A 46 -10.11 12.64 25.32
C GLN A 46 -10.35 11.86 24.03
N VAL A 47 -10.75 12.55 22.95
CA VAL A 47 -10.97 11.92 21.64
C VAL A 47 -9.70 11.25 21.12
N LYS A 48 -8.56 11.94 21.21
CA LYS A 48 -7.25 11.38 20.84
C LYS A 48 -6.94 10.12 21.65
N THR A 49 -7.07 10.19 22.98
CA THR A 49 -6.87 9.03 23.85
C THR A 49 -7.76 7.85 23.46
N HIS A 50 -9.05 8.08 23.18
CA HIS A 50 -9.97 7.02 22.80
C HIS A 50 -9.56 6.38 21.47
N TYR A 51 -9.23 7.18 20.45
CA TYR A 51 -8.77 6.63 19.17
C TYR A 51 -7.48 5.84 19.29
N VAL A 52 -6.50 6.33 20.07
CA VAL A 52 -5.25 5.60 20.34
C VAL A 52 -5.55 4.24 20.98
N VAL A 53 -6.36 4.21 22.05
CA VAL A 53 -6.69 2.95 22.74
C VAL A 53 -7.39 1.96 21.79
N LEU A 54 -8.36 2.42 21.00
CA LEU A 54 -9.08 1.56 20.05
C LEU A 54 -8.18 1.06 18.92
N ALA A 55 -7.34 1.93 18.33
CA ALA A 55 -6.42 1.55 17.27
C ALA A 55 -5.37 0.54 17.77
N TYR A 56 -4.82 0.76 18.96
CA TYR A 56 -3.84 -0.14 19.56
C TYR A 56 -4.46 -1.50 19.89
N ALA A 57 -5.70 -1.52 20.37
CA ALA A 57 -6.43 -2.76 20.58
C ALA A 57 -6.68 -3.51 19.26
N ALA A 58 -7.19 -2.83 18.24
CA ALA A 58 -7.39 -3.41 16.90
C ALA A 58 -6.09 -3.99 16.32
N THR A 59 -4.96 -3.31 16.55
CA THR A 59 -3.62 -3.80 16.20
C THR A 59 -3.31 -5.13 16.86
N LEU A 60 -3.42 -5.17 18.19
CA LEU A 60 -3.07 -6.34 18.97
C LEU A 60 -3.95 -7.53 18.60
N ILE A 61 -5.23 -7.29 18.34
CA ILE A 61 -6.20 -8.30 17.95
C ILE A 61 -5.90 -8.86 16.53
N ASN A 62 -5.49 -8.01 15.58
CA ASN A 62 -5.01 -8.47 14.27
C ASN A 62 -3.74 -9.31 14.39
N TYR A 63 -2.79 -8.86 15.20
CA TYR A 63 -1.57 -9.61 15.45
C TYR A 63 -1.83 -10.96 16.12
N ALA A 64 -2.69 -10.97 17.14
CA ALA A 64 -3.09 -12.16 17.87
C ALA A 64 -3.76 -13.20 16.96
N ASP A 65 -4.63 -12.76 16.04
CA ASP A 65 -5.27 -13.62 15.05
C ASP A 65 -4.25 -14.31 14.14
N VAL A 66 -3.32 -13.54 13.57
CA VAL A 66 -2.30 -14.13 12.69
C VAL A 66 -1.41 -15.12 13.45
N LEU A 67 -0.96 -14.75 14.66
CA LEU A 67 -0.15 -15.65 15.49
C LEU A 67 -0.92 -16.94 15.82
N HIS A 68 -2.19 -16.82 16.20
CA HIS A 68 -3.06 -17.96 16.48
C HIS A 68 -3.22 -18.87 15.26
N ARG A 69 -3.50 -18.32 14.07
CA ARG A 69 -3.65 -19.08 12.83
C ARG A 69 -2.40 -19.89 12.51
N ILE A 70 -1.23 -19.25 12.65
CA ILE A 70 0.06 -19.91 12.42
C ILE A 70 0.29 -21.06 13.39
N GLU A 71 0.09 -20.83 14.70
CA GLU A 71 0.30 -21.83 15.74
C GLU A 71 -0.66 -23.03 15.61
N ASN A 72 -1.83 -22.82 14.99
CA ASN A 72 -2.88 -23.82 14.82
C ASN A 72 -3.04 -24.33 13.37
N GLN A 73 -2.02 -24.16 12.52
CA GLN A 73 -2.00 -24.69 11.15
C GLN A 73 -3.17 -24.21 10.25
N GLN A 74 -3.69 -23.00 10.52
CA GLN A 74 -4.74 -22.36 9.74
C GLN A 74 -4.15 -21.49 8.63
N TYR A 75 -4.98 -21.11 7.65
CA TYR A 75 -4.56 -20.19 6.60
C TYR A 75 -4.39 -18.77 7.16
N PHE A 76 -3.25 -18.18 6.85
CA PHE A 76 -2.90 -16.79 7.13
C PHE A 76 -2.44 -16.09 5.85
N GLU A 77 -2.51 -14.78 5.86
CA GLU A 77 -2.18 -13.93 4.73
C GLU A 77 -0.65 -13.89 4.50
N VAL A 78 -0.24 -14.01 3.24
CA VAL A 78 1.13 -13.88 2.75
C VAL A 78 1.18 -12.88 1.60
N LEU A 79 2.38 -12.40 1.26
CA LEU A 79 2.54 -11.52 0.12
C LEU A 79 2.12 -12.19 -1.18
N PHE A 80 1.39 -11.43 -1.97
CA PHE A 80 0.89 -11.89 -3.26
C PHE A 80 2.02 -12.30 -4.21
N ASP A 81 3.19 -11.67 -4.11
CA ASP A 81 4.40 -11.99 -4.89
C ASP A 81 4.94 -13.41 -4.69
N PHE A 82 4.58 -14.10 -3.59
CA PHE A 82 4.95 -15.49 -3.35
C PHE A 82 3.77 -16.45 -3.50
N TYR A 83 2.56 -15.94 -3.68
CA TYR A 83 1.38 -16.78 -3.83
C TYR A 83 1.45 -17.55 -5.16
N GLY A 84 1.25 -18.87 -5.09
CA GLY A 84 1.31 -19.73 -6.27
C GLY A 84 2.72 -20.05 -6.75
N MET A 85 3.73 -19.76 -5.92
CA MET A 85 5.08 -20.32 -6.03
C MET A 85 5.04 -21.83 -6.28
N GLU A 86 5.96 -22.31 -7.11
CA GLU A 86 6.10 -23.74 -7.38
C GLU A 86 6.63 -24.47 -6.15
N MET A 87 5.90 -25.51 -5.73
CA MET A 87 6.21 -26.34 -4.58
C MET A 87 6.47 -27.76 -5.06
N ASP A 88 7.65 -28.31 -4.75
CA ASP A 88 7.91 -29.73 -4.99
C ASP A 88 7.14 -30.61 -3.99
N GLU A 89 7.27 -31.94 -4.11
CA GLU A 89 6.57 -32.89 -3.25
C GLU A 89 6.90 -32.69 -1.78
N GLU A 90 8.17 -32.39 -1.48
CA GLU A 90 8.63 -32.17 -0.12
C GLU A 90 8.02 -30.88 0.44
N LEU A 91 8.18 -29.74 -0.23
CA LEU A 91 7.59 -28.48 0.20
C LEU A 91 6.07 -28.53 0.28
N SER A 92 5.40 -29.29 -0.59
CA SER A 92 3.94 -29.51 -0.54
C SER A 92 3.50 -30.38 0.65
N ALA A 93 4.40 -31.17 1.23
CA ALA A 93 4.14 -31.86 2.49
C ALA A 93 4.10 -30.87 3.67
N TRP A 94 4.92 -29.82 3.63
CA TRP A 94 5.08 -28.84 4.71
C TRP A 94 4.22 -27.58 4.58
N PHE A 95 3.93 -27.13 3.38
CA PHE A 95 3.25 -25.86 3.12
C PHE A 95 2.08 -26.05 2.16
N GLU A 96 1.10 -25.16 2.25
CA GLU A 96 -0.04 -25.20 1.34
C GLU A 96 -0.59 -23.80 1.08
N PHE A 97 -0.72 -23.47 -0.21
CA PHE A 97 -1.42 -22.26 -0.64
C PHE A 97 -2.94 -22.46 -0.60
N GLY A 98 -3.65 -21.45 -0.11
CA GLY A 98 -5.11 -21.45 -0.04
C GLY A 98 -5.76 -21.31 -1.41
N LYS A 99 -7.06 -21.59 -1.48
CA LYS A 99 -7.88 -21.27 -2.67
C LYS A 99 -8.11 -19.77 -2.84
N THR A 100 -8.06 -19.03 -1.73
CA THR A 100 -8.09 -17.58 -1.73
C THR A 100 -6.69 -17.07 -2.05
N PRO A 101 -6.53 -16.21 -3.08
CA PRO A 101 -5.25 -15.61 -3.41
C PRO A 101 -4.61 -14.89 -2.22
N GLY A 102 -3.29 -15.03 -2.09
CA GLY A 102 -2.52 -14.42 -0.99
C GLY A 102 -2.66 -15.12 0.36
N GLN A 103 -3.15 -16.36 0.42
CA GLN A 103 -3.19 -17.14 1.66
C GLN A 103 -2.29 -18.38 1.60
N MET A 104 -1.70 -18.72 2.74
CA MET A 104 -0.91 -19.94 2.93
C MET A 104 -1.15 -20.52 4.33
N ARG A 105 -0.95 -21.82 4.52
CA ARG A 105 -0.88 -22.46 5.84
C ARG A 105 0.38 -23.29 6.00
N LEU A 106 0.80 -23.42 7.25
CA LEU A 106 1.74 -24.44 7.69
C LEU A 106 0.98 -25.73 7.93
N LYS A 107 1.43 -26.85 7.36
CA LYS A 107 0.77 -28.16 7.54
C LYS A 107 1.19 -28.87 8.83
N HIS A 108 2.29 -28.43 9.43
CA HIS A 108 2.84 -28.99 10.66
C HIS A 108 2.89 -27.93 11.78
N PRO A 109 3.01 -28.33 13.04
CA PRO A 109 3.35 -27.42 14.14
C PRO A 109 4.67 -26.67 13.87
N LEU A 110 4.72 -25.39 14.23
CA LEU A 110 5.88 -24.53 13.95
C LEU A 110 7.21 -25.10 14.48
N HIS A 111 7.17 -25.76 15.64
CA HIS A 111 8.36 -26.36 16.28
C HIS A 111 8.91 -27.59 15.53
N GLU A 112 8.16 -28.15 14.58
CA GLU A 112 8.62 -29.25 13.72
C GLU A 112 9.38 -28.77 12.48
N TYR A 113 9.28 -27.48 12.11
CA TYR A 113 9.98 -26.95 10.94
C TYR A 113 11.47 -26.80 11.23
N THR A 114 12.27 -27.63 10.57
CA THR A 114 13.73 -27.59 10.67
C THR A 114 14.32 -26.48 9.80
N LEU A 115 15.58 -26.12 10.06
CA LEU A 115 16.35 -25.21 9.22
C LEU A 115 16.37 -25.68 7.75
N GLU A 116 16.47 -26.99 7.52
CA GLU A 116 16.49 -27.57 6.16
C GLU A 116 15.20 -27.28 5.39
N ILE A 117 14.03 -27.42 6.02
CA ILE A 117 12.74 -27.12 5.38
C ILE A 117 12.62 -25.64 5.04
N TRP A 118 13.08 -24.77 5.94
CA TRP A 118 13.12 -23.33 5.68
C TRP A 118 14.08 -22.96 4.54
N GLU A 119 15.25 -23.61 4.45
CA GLU A 119 16.20 -23.41 3.35
C GLU A 119 15.62 -23.82 2.00
N LYS A 120 14.90 -24.95 1.96
CA LYS A 120 14.19 -25.41 0.75
C LYS A 120 13.12 -24.40 0.34
N PHE A 121 12.32 -23.92 1.30
CA PHE A 121 11.28 -22.94 1.04
C PHE A 121 11.88 -21.64 0.49
N ARG A 122 12.94 -21.10 1.11
CA ARG A 122 13.68 -19.92 0.63
C ARG A 122 14.21 -20.11 -0.79
N THR A 123 14.74 -21.29 -1.09
CA THR A 123 15.25 -21.60 -2.44
C THR A 123 14.14 -21.59 -3.49
N ALA A 124 12.96 -22.12 -3.17
CA ALA A 124 11.79 -22.04 -4.04
C ALA A 124 11.33 -20.58 -4.26
N GLN A 125 11.32 -19.77 -3.19
CA GLN A 125 10.99 -18.34 -3.30
C GLN A 125 11.96 -17.60 -4.25
N LYS A 126 13.27 -17.82 -4.14
CA LYS A 126 14.26 -17.19 -5.04
C LYS A 126 14.02 -17.54 -6.50
N LYS A 127 13.81 -18.82 -6.80
CA LYS A 127 13.49 -19.29 -8.16
C LYS A 127 12.21 -18.65 -8.69
N HIS A 128 11.18 -18.52 -7.84
CA HIS A 128 9.93 -17.86 -8.21
C HIS A 128 10.14 -16.37 -8.53
N LEU A 129 10.95 -15.67 -7.73
CA LEU A 129 11.28 -14.26 -7.96
C LEU A 129 12.10 -14.04 -9.23
N GLU A 130 13.04 -14.93 -9.55
CA GLU A 130 13.76 -14.92 -10.82
C GLU A 130 12.79 -15.12 -11.99
N LYS A 131 11.90 -16.11 -11.90
CA LYS A 131 10.87 -16.39 -12.91
C LYS A 131 9.91 -15.22 -13.14
N THR A 132 9.59 -14.47 -12.08
CA THR A 132 8.68 -13.32 -12.15
C THR A 132 9.40 -11.98 -12.37
N ASN A 133 10.71 -12.00 -12.62
CA ASN A 133 11.56 -10.81 -12.76
C ASN A 133 11.50 -9.84 -11.56
N LYS A 134 11.28 -10.38 -10.37
CA LYS A 134 11.19 -9.64 -9.09
C LYS A 134 12.40 -9.86 -8.19
N SER A 135 13.41 -10.61 -8.61
CA SER A 135 14.63 -10.87 -7.80
C SER A 135 15.36 -9.60 -7.32
N HIS A 136 15.21 -8.48 -8.02
CA HIS A 136 15.75 -7.19 -7.60
C HIS A 136 14.98 -6.53 -6.43
N LEU A 137 13.72 -6.90 -6.22
CA LEU A 137 12.86 -6.35 -5.16
C LEU A 137 13.04 -7.06 -3.81
N PHE A 138 13.68 -8.24 -3.81
CA PHE A 138 13.82 -9.11 -2.63
C PHE A 138 15.22 -9.73 -2.58
N ASN A 139 15.99 -9.43 -1.53
CA ASN A 139 17.29 -10.00 -1.24
C ASN A 139 17.22 -11.11 -0.16
N LEU A 140 16.64 -12.26 -0.51
CA LEU A 140 16.39 -13.38 0.40
C LEU A 140 17.66 -13.93 1.11
N ASP A 141 18.86 -13.55 0.67
CA ASP A 141 20.12 -13.96 1.30
C ASP A 141 20.45 -13.26 2.62
N GLN A 142 19.87 -12.08 2.86
CA GLN A 142 20.11 -11.35 4.12
C GLN A 142 19.31 -11.92 5.29
N LEU A 143 18.46 -12.91 5.04
CA LEU A 143 17.66 -13.64 6.01
C LEU A 143 18.51 -14.61 6.81
N ASP A 144 18.79 -14.24 8.06
CA ASP A 144 19.28 -15.20 9.04
C ASP A 144 18.13 -16.11 9.51
N ILE A 145 17.94 -17.17 8.74
CA ILE A 145 16.99 -18.26 9.04
C ILE A 145 17.47 -19.14 10.20
N SER A 146 18.75 -19.08 10.57
CA SER A 146 19.30 -19.84 11.70
C SER A 146 19.13 -19.09 13.03
N HIS A 147 19.15 -17.75 13.00
CA HIS A 147 19.03 -16.89 14.17
C HIS A 147 18.10 -15.71 13.86
N PRO A 148 16.78 -15.93 13.80
CA PRO A 148 15.82 -14.86 13.55
C PRO A 148 15.97 -13.74 14.60
N PRO A 149 15.91 -12.45 14.22
CA PRO A 149 16.07 -11.33 15.13
C PRO A 149 15.06 -11.34 16.28
N ALA A 150 15.51 -10.98 17.48
CA ALA A 150 14.68 -10.98 18.69
C ALA A 150 13.47 -10.03 18.59
N ASN A 151 13.57 -8.99 17.76
CA ASN A 151 12.50 -8.03 17.49
C ASN A 151 11.62 -8.41 16.28
N GLN A 152 11.75 -9.62 15.73
CA GLN A 152 10.88 -10.09 14.66
C GLN A 152 9.48 -10.38 15.21
N LEU A 153 8.45 -9.77 14.61
CA LEU A 153 7.06 -9.96 15.00
C LEU A 153 6.42 -11.20 14.35
N TYR A 154 6.80 -11.59 13.15
CA TYR A 154 6.24 -12.81 12.53
C TYR A 154 7.03 -14.07 12.93
N PRO A 155 6.35 -15.18 13.26
CA PRO A 155 7.02 -16.44 13.60
C PRO A 155 7.51 -17.25 12.37
N ILE A 156 7.08 -16.90 11.15
CA ILE A 156 7.40 -17.69 9.95
C ILE A 156 8.43 -17.00 9.06
N GLN A 157 9.35 -17.80 8.53
CA GLN A 157 10.38 -17.41 7.58
C GLN A 157 9.87 -17.29 6.13
N ILE A 158 8.61 -16.86 5.91
CA ILE A 158 8.12 -16.40 4.59
C ILE A 158 8.64 -14.98 4.46
N GLN A 159 9.94 -14.90 4.30
CA GLN A 159 10.69 -13.71 4.56
C GLN A 159 11.07 -13.11 3.20
N MET A 160 10.83 -11.80 3.02
CA MET A 160 11.45 -10.96 2.00
C MET A 160 12.82 -10.43 2.43
N GLY A 161 13.92 -11.13 2.17
CA GLY A 161 15.22 -10.61 2.56
C GLY A 161 15.60 -9.29 1.90
N GLY A 162 16.58 -8.66 2.54
CA GLY A 162 17.09 -7.32 2.36
C GLY A 162 17.14 -6.65 3.74
N LYS A 163 18.20 -5.90 4.06
CA LYS A 163 18.19 -4.75 4.96
C LYS A 163 17.21 -3.78 4.31
N LEU A 164 15.93 -4.10 4.39
CA LEU A 164 14.86 -3.28 3.86
C LEU A 164 14.52 -2.35 5.02
N GLU A 165 15.31 -1.29 5.19
CA GLU A 165 14.74 -0.02 5.65
C GLU A 165 13.85 0.49 4.50
N ASN A 166 12.86 -0.28 4.08
CA ASN A 166 12.01 0.13 2.99
C ASN A 166 11.11 1.24 3.49
N GLU A 167 10.97 2.23 2.64
CA GLU A 167 10.19 3.40 2.90
C GLU A 167 8.90 3.23 2.09
N ALA A 168 7.74 3.32 2.74
CA ALA A 168 6.51 3.59 2.01
C ALA A 168 6.31 5.09 2.02
N VAL A 169 5.89 5.65 0.89
CA VAL A 169 5.36 7.00 0.86
C VAL A 169 3.85 6.86 0.77
N ASP A 170 3.17 7.36 1.79
CA ASP A 170 1.71 7.34 1.88
C ASP A 170 1.22 8.79 1.86
N ARG A 171 0.14 9.05 1.12
CA ARG A 171 -0.60 10.31 1.24
C ARG A 171 -1.92 10.08 1.96
N ILE A 172 -2.24 10.96 2.90
CA ILE A 172 -3.54 10.94 3.56
C ILE A 172 -4.15 12.33 3.62
N ASN A 173 -5.43 12.37 3.29
CA ASN A 173 -6.26 13.53 3.46
C ASN A 173 -7.51 13.17 4.25
N VAL A 174 -7.90 14.07 5.16
CA VAL A 174 -9.12 13.97 5.94
C VAL A 174 -10.01 15.15 5.57
N ASP A 175 -11.24 14.87 5.12
CA ASP A 175 -12.18 15.95 4.83
C ASP A 175 -12.72 16.60 6.11
N ALA A 176 -13.48 17.69 5.95
CA ALA A 176 -14.06 18.43 7.08
C ALA A 176 -15.03 17.61 7.96
N GLN A 177 -15.51 16.47 7.46
CA GLN A 177 -16.36 15.51 8.18
C GLN A 177 -15.56 14.36 8.80
N GLY A 178 -14.22 14.43 8.79
CA GLY A 178 -13.36 13.37 9.31
C GLY A 178 -13.19 12.19 8.36
N ARG A 179 -13.69 12.21 7.13
CA ARG A 179 -13.63 11.01 6.28
C ARG A 179 -12.28 10.91 5.59
N ILE A 180 -11.72 9.72 5.66
CA ILE A 180 -10.51 9.27 4.97
C ILE A 180 -10.93 8.45 3.77
N ARG A 181 -10.23 8.63 2.65
CA ARG A 181 -10.49 7.90 1.43
C ARG A 181 -9.75 6.56 1.43
N PHE A 182 -10.49 5.48 1.19
CA PHE A 182 -9.95 4.13 1.05
C PHE A 182 -10.38 3.50 -0.28
N ALA A 183 -9.47 2.79 -0.93
CA ALA A 183 -9.75 1.94 -2.08
C ALA A 183 -9.93 0.49 -1.64
N LYS A 184 -11.03 -0.15 -2.02
CA LYS A 184 -11.30 -1.55 -1.71
C LYS A 184 -10.71 -2.48 -2.77
N HIS A 185 -9.63 -3.16 -2.41
CA HIS A 185 -8.90 -4.09 -3.27
C HIS A 185 -8.82 -5.47 -2.61
N HIS A 186 -9.24 -6.53 -3.31
CA HIS A 186 -9.30 -7.91 -2.80
C HIS A 186 -9.97 -8.06 -1.41
N GLY A 187 -10.99 -7.25 -1.12
CA GLY A 187 -11.70 -7.25 0.15
C GLY A 187 -11.03 -6.50 1.30
N PHE A 188 -9.83 -5.94 1.05
CA PHE A 188 -9.11 -5.04 1.96
C PHE A 188 -9.21 -3.59 1.53
N TYR A 189 -9.11 -2.67 2.48
CA TYR A 189 -9.06 -1.24 2.25
C TYR A 189 -7.62 -0.73 2.26
N LEU A 190 -7.26 -0.01 1.20
CA LEU A 190 -5.95 0.61 0.98
C LEU A 190 -6.07 2.13 0.92
N LEU A 191 -5.04 2.87 1.35
CA LEU A 191 -4.96 4.30 1.08
C LEU A 191 -4.55 4.51 -0.38
N PRO A 192 -5.19 5.43 -1.14
CA PRO A 192 -4.71 5.82 -2.46
C PRO A 192 -3.33 6.48 -2.35
N GLY A 193 -2.34 6.01 -3.12
CA GLY A 193 -0.96 6.52 -3.08
C GLY A 193 -0.08 5.93 -1.99
N GLY A 194 -0.20 4.63 -1.71
CA GLY A 194 0.72 3.86 -0.85
C GLY A 194 1.81 3.20 -1.69
N GLY A 195 2.81 3.98 -2.12
CA GLY A 195 3.91 3.52 -2.96
C GLY A 195 5.09 3.03 -2.13
N MET A 196 5.71 1.91 -2.53
CA MET A 196 6.97 1.45 -1.93
C MET A 196 8.17 2.14 -2.60
N LEU A 197 9.18 2.47 -1.82
CA LEU A 197 10.48 2.98 -2.26
C LEU A 197 11.63 2.14 -1.67
N GLU A 198 12.71 2.00 -2.44
CA GLU A 198 14.00 1.56 -1.93
C GLU A 198 14.66 2.70 -1.13
N ILE A 199 15.44 2.36 -0.10
CA ILE A 199 16.11 3.32 0.82
C ILE A 199 16.69 4.49 0.04
N THR A 200 16.13 5.68 0.27
CA THR A 200 16.73 6.92 -0.19
C THR A 200 17.02 7.78 1.01
N ASN A 201 18.31 8.06 1.24
CA ASN A 201 18.82 8.87 2.34
C ASN A 201 17.90 10.08 2.66
N VAL A 202 17.66 10.35 3.96
CA VAL A 202 16.79 11.39 4.58
C VAL A 202 16.93 12.80 3.97
N ALA A 203 17.98 13.05 3.19
CA ALA A 203 18.21 14.25 2.39
C ALA A 203 17.20 14.51 1.24
N LYS A 204 16.04 13.82 1.19
CA LYS A 204 15.20 13.73 -0.01
C LYS A 204 13.68 13.89 0.21
N VAL A 205 13.22 14.57 1.27
CA VAL A 205 11.77 14.86 1.46
C VAL A 205 11.15 15.47 0.20
N ASP A 206 11.84 16.41 -0.45
CA ASP A 206 11.44 16.98 -1.75
C ASP A 206 11.26 15.92 -2.86
N ASP A 207 12.11 14.89 -2.91
CA ASP A 207 11.97 13.80 -3.89
C ASP A 207 10.76 12.91 -3.56
N TRP A 208 10.47 12.67 -2.28
CA TRP A 208 9.27 11.93 -1.85
C TRP A 208 7.99 12.71 -2.14
N GLU A 209 8.00 14.02 -1.89
CA GLU A 209 6.92 14.94 -2.26
C GLU A 209 6.68 14.93 -3.78
N ARG A 210 7.77 14.92 -4.57
CA ARG A 210 7.71 14.88 -6.03
C ARG A 210 7.12 13.55 -6.49
N LYS A 211 7.59 12.44 -5.91
CA LYS A 211 7.06 11.10 -6.20
C LYS A 211 5.60 10.97 -5.84
N MET A 212 5.18 11.51 -4.70
CA MET A 212 3.77 11.48 -4.28
C MET A 212 2.88 12.21 -5.29
N LEU A 213 3.36 13.35 -5.81
CA LEU A 213 2.66 14.10 -6.85
C LEU A 213 2.61 13.34 -8.18
N GLU A 214 3.72 12.69 -8.58
CA GLU A 214 3.76 11.82 -9.76
C GLU A 214 2.72 10.68 -9.62
N GLU A 215 2.76 9.91 -8.53
CA GLU A 215 1.81 8.82 -8.26
C GLU A 215 0.35 9.32 -8.20
N HIS A 216 0.11 10.53 -7.68
CA HIS A 216 -1.24 11.12 -7.69
C HIS A 216 -1.74 11.37 -9.10
N LEU A 217 -0.89 11.93 -9.97
CA LEU A 217 -1.25 12.20 -11.36
C LEU A 217 -1.46 10.89 -12.14
N GLU A 218 -0.66 9.87 -11.86
CA GLU A 218 -0.78 8.54 -12.47
C GLU A 218 -2.09 7.85 -12.05
N GLU A 219 -2.40 7.84 -10.75
CA GLU A 219 -3.55 7.10 -10.20
C GLU A 219 -4.89 7.82 -10.37
N GLU A 220 -4.93 9.14 -10.23
CA GLU A 220 -6.19 9.92 -10.09
C GLU A 220 -6.54 10.71 -11.36
N HIS A 221 -5.58 10.86 -12.28
CA HIS A 221 -5.73 11.63 -13.51
C HIS A 221 -5.35 10.80 -14.75
N ALA A 222 -6.01 9.66 -14.97
CA ALA A 222 -5.87 8.85 -16.18
C ALA A 222 -6.08 9.66 -17.47
N ASN A 223 -6.99 10.62 -17.45
CA ASN A 223 -7.30 11.52 -18.55
C ASN A 223 -6.50 12.83 -18.51
N LEU A 224 -5.30 12.84 -17.89
CA LEU A 224 -4.44 14.04 -17.80
C LEU A 224 -4.09 14.58 -19.19
N PHE A 225 -3.83 13.70 -20.17
CA PHE A 225 -3.57 14.07 -21.57
C PHE A 225 -4.67 14.93 -22.20
N ILE A 226 -5.92 14.82 -21.72
CA ILE A 226 -7.06 15.65 -22.14
C ILE A 226 -7.09 16.93 -21.31
N LYS A 227 -7.08 16.80 -19.98
CA LYS A 227 -7.24 17.91 -19.03
C LYS A 227 -6.15 18.96 -19.14
N ALA A 228 -4.93 18.53 -19.40
CA ALA A 228 -3.75 19.37 -19.49
C ALA A 228 -3.32 19.65 -20.94
N ALA A 229 -4.18 19.40 -21.95
CA ALA A 229 -3.85 19.60 -23.37
C ALA A 229 -3.21 20.97 -23.65
N GLU A 230 -3.85 22.06 -23.20
CA GLU A 230 -3.35 23.43 -23.37
C GLU A 230 -1.99 23.65 -22.66
N LEU A 231 -1.70 22.90 -21.60
CA LEU A 231 -0.44 23.01 -20.85
C LEU A 231 0.69 22.26 -21.56
N TYR A 232 0.42 21.12 -22.18
CA TYR A 232 1.42 20.42 -22.99
C TYR A 232 1.85 21.24 -24.20
N ASP A 233 0.94 21.97 -24.82
CA ASP A 233 1.23 22.84 -25.97
C ASP A 233 2.04 24.10 -25.58
N GLN A 234 2.19 24.39 -24.29
CA GLN A 234 3.08 25.45 -23.79
C GLN A 234 4.52 24.97 -23.57
N VAL A 235 4.76 23.66 -23.54
CA VAL A 235 6.11 23.07 -23.43
C VAL A 235 6.79 23.13 -24.80
N THR A 236 8.09 23.40 -24.83
CA THR A 236 8.81 23.40 -26.11
C THR A 236 8.77 22.00 -26.73
N PRO A 237 8.68 21.87 -28.06
CA PRO A 237 8.69 20.55 -28.72
C PRO A 237 9.93 19.73 -28.34
N ASP A 238 11.10 20.37 -28.23
CA ASP A 238 12.35 19.69 -27.87
C ASP A 238 12.30 19.10 -26.45
N ASP A 239 11.84 19.87 -25.47
CA ASP A 239 11.73 19.40 -24.08
C ASP A 239 10.65 18.33 -23.94
N PHE A 240 9.53 18.50 -24.63
CA PHE A 240 8.43 17.52 -24.67
C PHE A 240 8.91 16.18 -25.25
N ASN A 241 9.61 16.23 -26.39
CA ASN A 241 10.17 15.07 -27.06
C ASN A 241 11.26 14.39 -26.24
N ALA A 242 12.11 15.15 -25.54
CA ALA A 242 13.10 14.61 -24.62
C ALA A 242 12.44 13.87 -23.44
N ALA A 243 11.34 14.39 -22.91
CA ALA A 243 10.57 13.73 -21.85
C ALA A 243 9.94 12.41 -22.34
N LEU A 244 9.36 12.38 -23.55
CA LEU A 244 8.83 11.16 -24.16
C LEU A 244 9.94 10.13 -24.44
N ALA A 245 11.08 10.55 -25.00
CA ALA A 245 12.22 9.68 -25.24
C ALA A 245 12.70 8.97 -23.96
N LYS A 246 12.68 9.69 -22.83
CA LYS A 246 12.98 9.13 -21.51
C LYS A 246 11.95 8.08 -21.09
N ALA A 247 10.65 8.34 -21.28
CA ALA A 247 9.59 7.37 -21.00
C ALA A 247 9.72 6.10 -21.87
N PHE A 248 10.01 6.25 -23.16
CA PHE A 248 10.20 5.14 -24.09
C PHE A 248 11.51 4.37 -23.91
N SER A 249 12.43 4.90 -23.10
CA SER A 249 13.67 4.21 -22.70
C SER A 249 13.53 3.47 -21.36
N SER A 250 12.35 3.50 -20.74
CA SER A 250 12.07 2.81 -19.46
C SER A 250 12.15 1.29 -19.58
N LYS A 251 12.34 0.60 -18.43
CA LYS A 251 12.31 -0.88 -18.37
C LYS A 251 10.98 -1.43 -18.88
N GLN A 252 9.89 -0.72 -18.59
CA GLN A 252 8.54 -1.04 -19.05
C GLN A 252 8.48 -1.06 -20.57
N ALA A 253 8.90 0.02 -21.23
CA ALA A 253 8.93 0.08 -22.69
C ALA A 253 9.83 -1.01 -23.30
N GLN A 254 11.01 -1.25 -22.73
CA GLN A 254 11.94 -2.28 -23.21
C GLN A 254 11.38 -3.72 -23.15
N SER A 255 10.37 -3.96 -22.32
CA SER A 255 9.71 -5.26 -22.19
C SER A 255 8.55 -5.48 -23.18
N LEU A 256 8.18 -4.46 -23.95
CA LEU A 256 7.08 -4.50 -24.92
C LEU A 256 7.54 -4.99 -26.30
N ASP A 257 6.56 -5.23 -27.18
CA ASP A 257 6.81 -5.66 -28.54
C ASP A 257 7.69 -4.64 -29.31
N PRO A 258 8.74 -5.09 -30.04
CA PRO A 258 9.61 -4.20 -30.80
C PRO A 258 8.90 -3.31 -31.81
N GLU A 259 7.79 -3.78 -32.42
CA GLU A 259 6.99 -3.00 -33.36
C GLU A 259 6.32 -1.81 -32.67
N LEU A 260 5.73 -2.04 -31.49
CA LEU A 260 5.16 -0.96 -30.67
C LEU A 260 6.24 0.03 -30.24
N CYS A 261 7.40 -0.48 -29.79
CA CYS A 261 8.53 0.37 -29.42
C CYS A 261 9.02 1.23 -30.59
N GLY A 262 9.14 0.66 -31.79
CA GLY A 262 9.48 1.39 -33.00
C GLY A 262 8.47 2.49 -33.31
N TRP A 263 7.18 2.16 -33.25
CA TRP A 263 6.10 3.12 -33.47
C TRP A 263 6.11 4.29 -32.47
N LEU A 264 6.35 4.00 -31.18
CA LEU A 264 6.46 5.03 -30.14
C LEU A 264 7.63 5.99 -30.42
N GLN A 265 8.78 5.46 -30.84
CA GLN A 265 9.95 6.27 -31.20
C GLN A 265 9.68 7.15 -32.43
N GLU A 266 8.92 6.65 -33.42
CA GLU A 266 8.50 7.44 -34.57
C GLU A 266 7.56 8.60 -34.17
N GLN A 267 6.75 8.45 -33.12
CA GLN A 267 5.89 9.53 -32.65
C GLN A 267 6.67 10.75 -32.16
N ILE A 268 7.90 10.59 -31.66
CA ILE A 268 8.77 11.70 -31.26
C ILE A 268 9.09 12.63 -32.43
N LEU A 269 9.18 12.06 -33.64
CA LEU A 269 9.58 12.79 -34.85
C LEU A 269 8.39 13.41 -35.59
N THR A 270 7.18 13.27 -35.06
CA THR A 270 5.96 13.75 -35.72
C THR A 270 5.83 15.26 -35.54
N GLU A 271 5.58 16.01 -36.61
CA GLU A 271 5.30 17.44 -36.53
C GLU A 271 3.87 17.71 -36.01
N GLY A 272 3.68 18.78 -35.25
CA GLY A 272 2.37 19.22 -34.76
C GLY A 272 2.35 19.64 -33.29
N ASN A 273 1.14 19.76 -32.73
CA ASN A 273 0.93 20.13 -31.34
C ASN A 273 1.21 18.96 -30.40
N ASN A 274 1.95 19.20 -29.32
CA ASN A 274 2.31 18.22 -28.29
C ASN A 274 1.09 17.47 -27.74
N SER A 275 -0.02 18.18 -27.49
CA SER A 275 -1.27 17.60 -26.99
C SER A 275 -1.87 16.57 -27.96
N THR A 276 -1.79 16.82 -29.26
CA THR A 276 -2.28 15.91 -30.30
C THR A 276 -1.40 14.68 -30.42
N HIS A 277 -0.08 14.84 -30.29
CA HIS A 277 0.85 13.72 -30.27
C HIS A 277 0.63 12.84 -29.04
N LEU A 278 0.54 13.44 -27.85
CA LEU A 278 0.28 12.71 -26.62
C LEU A 278 -1.03 11.93 -26.70
N HIS A 279 -2.10 12.54 -27.23
CA HIS A 279 -3.38 11.88 -27.40
C HIS A 279 -3.28 10.64 -28.30
N LYS A 280 -2.55 10.73 -29.43
CA LYS A 280 -2.34 9.57 -30.32
C LYS A 280 -1.58 8.44 -29.61
N ILE A 281 -0.53 8.78 -28.86
CA ILE A 281 0.27 7.82 -28.10
C ILE A 281 -0.62 7.11 -27.06
N VAL A 282 -1.38 7.87 -26.27
CA VAL A 282 -2.26 7.31 -25.23
C VAL A 282 -3.34 6.42 -25.84
N VAL A 283 -3.99 6.84 -26.93
CA VAL A 283 -5.02 6.03 -27.61
C VAL A 283 -4.46 4.71 -28.12
N GLU A 284 -3.25 4.70 -28.67
CA GLU A 284 -2.61 3.47 -29.13
C GLU A 284 -2.23 2.56 -27.94
N LEU A 285 -1.70 3.12 -26.85
CA LEU A 285 -1.41 2.34 -25.64
C LEU A 285 -2.70 1.76 -25.03
N ASP A 286 -3.78 2.53 -24.95
CA ASP A 286 -5.09 2.06 -24.48
C ASP A 286 -5.63 0.92 -25.37
N ARG A 287 -5.43 0.99 -26.70
CA ARG A 287 -5.78 -0.08 -27.63
C ARG A 287 -4.99 -1.36 -27.36
N GLN A 288 -3.68 -1.25 -27.09
CA GLN A 288 -2.81 -2.39 -26.77
C GLN A 288 -3.16 -3.01 -25.42
N ILE A 289 -3.49 -2.18 -24.42
CA ILE A 289 -3.97 -2.62 -23.11
C ILE A 289 -5.25 -3.46 -23.26
N GLU A 290 -6.22 -2.99 -24.03
CA GLU A 290 -7.47 -3.72 -24.25
C GLU A 290 -7.25 -5.03 -25.03
N ALA A 291 -6.32 -5.06 -25.98
CA ALA A 291 -5.93 -6.29 -26.65
C ALA A 291 -5.29 -7.30 -25.67
N ALA A 292 -4.38 -6.84 -24.80
CA ALA A 292 -3.73 -7.67 -23.78
C ALA A 292 -4.74 -8.21 -22.76
N LYS A 293 -5.70 -7.39 -22.30
CA LYS A 293 -6.79 -7.83 -21.39
C LYS A 293 -7.66 -8.92 -22.03
N ARG A 294 -8.01 -8.79 -23.31
CA ARG A 294 -8.80 -9.82 -24.04
C ARG A 294 -8.01 -11.12 -24.15
N SER A 295 -6.75 -11.04 -24.57
CA SER A 295 -5.85 -12.20 -24.62
C SER A 295 -5.79 -12.92 -23.27
N LEU A 296 -5.63 -12.18 -22.16
CA LEU A 296 -5.62 -12.74 -20.81
C LEU A 296 -6.91 -13.48 -20.44
N ARG A 297 -8.07 -12.95 -20.85
CA ARG A 297 -9.37 -13.61 -20.63
C ARG A 297 -9.53 -14.86 -21.49
N ASP A 298 -8.96 -14.88 -22.68
CA ASP A 298 -9.07 -16.02 -23.59
C ASP A 298 -8.03 -17.12 -23.29
N SER A 299 -7.00 -16.83 -22.49
CA SER A 299 -5.97 -17.76 -22.01
C SER A 299 -6.43 -18.79 -20.95
N PHE A 300 -7.73 -19.02 -20.77
CA PHE A 300 -8.23 -20.09 -19.88
C PHE A 300 -7.88 -21.48 -20.46
N GLY A 301 -6.77 -22.05 -19.99
CA GLY A 301 -6.26 -23.36 -20.42
C GLY A 301 -4.84 -23.34 -21.01
N GLU A 302 -4.21 -22.18 -21.14
CA GLU A 302 -2.81 -22.06 -21.57
C GLU A 302 -1.81 -22.38 -20.44
N SER A 303 -0.53 -22.59 -20.80
CA SER A 303 0.54 -22.83 -19.83
C SER A 303 0.70 -21.63 -18.89
N LYS A 304 1.04 -21.90 -17.61
CA LYS A 304 1.29 -20.85 -16.60
C LYS A 304 2.32 -19.81 -17.07
N GLU A 305 3.31 -20.21 -17.85
CA GLU A 305 4.33 -19.31 -18.40
C GLU A 305 3.73 -18.27 -19.37
N ARG A 306 2.82 -18.68 -20.27
CA ARG A 306 2.13 -17.72 -21.14
C ARG A 306 1.26 -16.74 -20.36
N GLN A 307 0.57 -17.22 -19.32
CA GLN A 307 -0.23 -16.36 -18.46
C GLN A 307 0.63 -15.31 -17.75
N VAL A 308 1.79 -15.71 -17.20
CA VAL A 308 2.73 -14.78 -16.55
C VAL A 308 3.28 -13.75 -17.55
N THR A 309 3.68 -14.18 -18.75
CA THR A 309 4.16 -13.27 -19.78
C THR A 309 3.09 -12.25 -20.17
N ASN A 310 1.85 -12.70 -20.42
CA ASN A 310 0.74 -11.81 -20.78
C ASN A 310 0.40 -10.82 -19.64
N GLN A 311 0.47 -11.25 -18.38
CA GLN A 311 0.31 -10.36 -17.21
C GLN A 311 1.41 -9.31 -17.14
N ASN A 312 2.67 -9.70 -17.35
CA ASN A 312 3.80 -8.79 -17.34
C ASN A 312 3.72 -7.76 -18.48
N THR A 313 3.30 -8.18 -19.68
CA THR A 313 3.05 -7.26 -20.80
C THR A 313 1.94 -6.27 -20.46
N LEU A 314 0.81 -6.75 -19.93
CA LEU A 314 -0.31 -5.89 -19.54
C LEU A 314 0.13 -4.85 -18.50
N LYS A 315 0.85 -5.29 -17.46
CA LYS A 315 1.40 -4.40 -16.44
C LYS A 315 2.32 -3.33 -17.03
N SER A 316 3.24 -3.74 -17.90
CA SER A 316 4.21 -2.82 -18.52
C SER A 316 3.53 -1.79 -19.43
N LEU A 317 2.45 -2.17 -20.12
CA LEU A 317 1.64 -1.25 -20.92
C LEU A 317 0.93 -0.21 -20.04
N ILE A 318 0.34 -0.63 -18.92
CA ILE A 318 -0.36 0.27 -17.98
C ILE A 318 0.63 1.28 -17.39
N GLU A 319 1.77 0.81 -16.86
CA GLU A 319 2.80 1.66 -16.29
C GLU A 319 3.38 2.63 -17.33
N LEU A 320 3.64 2.18 -18.56
CA LEU A 320 4.11 3.06 -19.64
C LEU A 320 3.08 4.14 -19.97
N ARG A 321 1.81 3.75 -20.07
CA ARG A 321 0.69 4.66 -20.35
C ARG A 321 0.53 5.74 -19.27
N ALA A 322 0.80 5.43 -18.01
CA ALA A 322 0.84 6.41 -16.93
C ALA A 322 2.05 7.36 -17.07
N MET A 323 3.24 6.82 -17.32
CA MET A 323 4.48 7.61 -17.46
C MET A 323 4.43 8.62 -18.61
N VAL A 324 3.88 8.26 -19.78
CA VAL A 324 3.91 9.12 -20.98
C VAL A 324 3.12 10.41 -20.83
N GLN A 325 2.10 10.44 -19.97
CA GLN A 325 1.34 11.67 -19.68
C GLN A 325 1.98 12.49 -18.53
N VAL A 326 2.55 11.83 -17.52
CA VAL A 326 3.10 12.51 -16.33
C VAL A 326 4.47 13.10 -16.61
N LYS A 327 5.38 12.39 -17.30
CA LYS A 327 6.75 12.87 -17.54
C LYS A 327 6.80 14.19 -18.33
N PRO A 328 5.99 14.41 -19.39
CA PRO A 328 5.91 15.72 -20.02
C PRO A 328 5.16 16.75 -19.16
N PHE A 329 4.21 16.33 -18.32
CA PHE A 329 3.47 17.24 -17.44
C PHE A 329 4.36 17.84 -16.35
N GLU A 330 5.40 17.13 -15.91
CA GLU A 330 6.43 17.63 -14.98
C GLU A 330 7.10 18.93 -15.46
N LEU A 331 7.08 19.20 -16.77
CA LEU A 331 7.65 20.40 -17.38
C LEU A 331 6.70 21.60 -17.37
N THR A 332 5.44 21.40 -16.97
CA THR A 332 4.42 22.46 -17.01
C THR A 332 4.49 23.36 -15.76
N PRO A 333 4.08 24.64 -15.87
CA PRO A 333 3.96 25.52 -14.71
C PRO A 333 3.01 24.97 -13.63
N LEU A 334 1.97 24.23 -14.03
CA LEU A 334 1.01 23.66 -13.09
C LEU A 334 1.62 22.57 -12.20
N PHE A 335 2.59 21.80 -12.70
CA PHE A 335 3.33 20.84 -11.88
C PHE A 335 4.17 21.55 -10.81
N ILE A 336 4.84 22.65 -11.18
CA ILE A 336 5.62 23.47 -10.25
C ILE A 336 4.71 24.04 -9.15
N ASP A 337 3.55 24.58 -9.53
CA ASP A 337 2.55 25.11 -8.60
C ASP A 337 2.01 24.00 -7.67
N ALA A 338 1.72 22.82 -8.21
CA ALA A 338 1.23 21.67 -7.44
C ALA A 338 2.27 21.18 -6.44
N PHE A 339 3.52 21.10 -6.86
CA PHE A 339 4.63 20.72 -6.00
C PHE A 339 4.81 21.74 -4.87
N ALA A 340 4.88 23.04 -5.19
CA ALA A 340 4.96 24.10 -4.18
C ALA A 340 3.76 24.11 -3.21
N TYR A 341 2.56 23.81 -3.71
CA TYR A 341 1.37 23.63 -2.88
C TYR A 341 1.53 22.48 -1.89
N LEU A 342 1.99 21.33 -2.36
CA LEU A 342 2.23 20.13 -1.54
C LEU A 342 3.26 20.40 -0.44
N LYS A 343 4.39 21.05 -0.77
CA LYS A 343 5.42 21.44 0.23
C LYS A 343 4.86 22.32 1.35
N LYS A 344 3.96 23.24 0.98
CA LYS A 344 3.38 24.21 1.92
C LYS A 344 2.28 23.59 2.78
N ASN A 345 1.57 22.58 2.26
CA ASN A 345 0.31 22.09 2.82
C ASN A 345 0.37 20.62 3.24
N THR A 346 1.56 20.03 3.40
CA THR A 346 1.72 18.69 3.97
C THR A 346 2.59 18.72 5.22
N LEU A 347 2.39 17.74 6.09
CA LEU A 347 3.33 17.36 7.13
C LEU A 347 3.75 15.92 6.88
N CYS A 348 5.05 15.71 6.76
CA CYS A 348 5.62 14.37 6.67
C CYS A 348 5.87 13.82 8.09
N VAL A 349 5.26 12.68 8.42
CA VAL A 349 5.48 11.94 9.67
C VAL A 349 5.90 10.51 9.37
N ASP A 350 6.72 9.95 10.25
CA ASP A 350 7.17 8.56 10.13
C ASP A 350 6.29 7.66 10.97
N ILE A 351 5.70 6.64 10.32
CA ILE A 351 4.92 5.61 11.00
C ILE A 351 5.61 4.28 10.79
N GLN A 352 6.07 3.70 11.88
CA GLN A 352 6.63 2.36 11.83
C GLN A 352 5.51 1.35 11.58
N GLN A 353 5.69 0.50 10.57
CA GLN A 353 4.76 -0.58 10.26
C GLN A 353 5.19 -1.88 10.97
N TYR A 354 4.22 -2.56 11.58
CA TYR A 354 4.48 -3.73 12.45
C TYR A 354 3.80 -5.03 11.99
N LEU A 355 2.90 -4.97 10.99
CA LEU A 355 2.08 -6.10 10.54
C LEU A 355 2.13 -6.37 9.04
N ASP A 356 3.00 -5.68 8.30
CA ASP A 356 3.29 -6.05 6.92
C ASP A 356 4.33 -7.18 6.95
N THR A 357 4.08 -8.29 6.25
CA THR A 357 4.69 -9.62 6.37
C THR A 357 6.15 -9.70 5.89
N ARG A 358 6.97 -8.72 6.29
CA ARG A 358 8.34 -8.46 5.83
C ARG A 358 9.31 -8.45 7.02
N VAL A 359 10.59 -8.23 6.78
CA VAL A 359 11.65 -9.15 7.24
C VAL A 359 12.51 -8.70 8.42
N LEU A 360 12.96 -9.66 9.23
CA LEU A 360 14.11 -9.55 10.15
C LEU A 360 14.05 -8.47 11.25
N GLY A 361 12.87 -8.13 11.77
CA GLY A 361 12.85 -6.98 12.69
C GLY A 361 13.43 -5.71 12.06
N GLY A 362 13.43 -5.64 10.73
CA GLY A 362 13.50 -4.39 9.99
C GLY A 362 12.18 -3.67 10.20
N SER A 363 12.27 -2.38 10.49
CA SER A 363 11.14 -1.47 10.45
C SER A 363 10.93 -1.04 9.01
N GLN A 364 9.74 -1.28 8.46
CA GLN A 364 9.29 -0.44 7.36
C GLN A 364 8.79 0.86 7.97
N THR A 365 9.23 1.97 7.41
CA THR A 365 8.74 3.29 7.79
C THR A 365 7.82 3.78 6.67
N SER A 366 6.59 4.13 7.02
CA SER A 366 5.74 4.95 6.15
C SER A 366 6.06 6.41 6.38
N HIS A 367 6.66 7.08 5.41
CA HIS A 367 6.67 8.53 5.28
C HIS A 367 5.29 8.97 4.84
N THR A 368 4.51 9.41 5.81
CA THR A 368 3.12 9.77 5.62
C THR A 368 3.00 11.27 5.45
N PHE A 369 2.58 11.70 4.27
CA PHE A 369 2.24 13.09 3.98
C PHE A 369 0.78 13.36 4.38
N ILE A 370 0.61 13.97 5.54
CA ILE A 370 -0.69 14.40 6.05
C ILE A 370 -1.01 15.77 5.44
N MET A 371 -2.08 15.83 4.63
CA MET A 371 -2.58 17.08 4.07
C MET A 371 -3.14 17.98 5.18
N LYS A 372 -2.64 19.22 5.24
CA LYS A 372 -3.11 20.30 6.13
C LYS A 372 -4.02 21.30 5.42
N GLY A 373 -3.90 21.37 4.10
CA GLY A 373 -4.74 22.19 3.24
C GLY A 373 -5.87 21.39 2.60
N GLN A 374 -6.42 21.94 1.54
CA GLN A 374 -7.40 21.24 0.69
C GLN A 374 -6.76 19.97 0.08
N PRO A 375 -7.49 18.84 -0.01
CA PRO A 375 -7.08 17.67 -0.78
C PRO A 375 -6.50 18.02 -2.16
N LEU A 376 -5.48 17.27 -2.58
CA LEU A 376 -4.81 17.50 -3.86
C LEU A 376 -5.76 17.30 -5.06
N GLU A 377 -6.67 16.32 -4.98
CA GLU A 377 -7.73 16.07 -5.95
C GLU A 377 -8.62 17.30 -6.16
N ASP A 378 -9.15 17.88 -5.07
CA ASP A 378 -10.01 19.05 -5.15
C ASP A 378 -9.22 20.30 -5.61
N TRP A 379 -7.94 20.40 -5.23
CA TRP A 379 -7.06 21.47 -5.71
C TRP A 379 -6.87 21.38 -7.23
N PHE A 380 -6.60 20.18 -7.77
CA PHE A 380 -6.48 19.96 -9.20
C PHE A 380 -7.81 20.17 -9.93
N ALA A 381 -8.94 19.76 -9.36
CA ALA A 381 -10.27 19.97 -9.94
C ALA A 381 -10.52 21.47 -10.21
N ALA A 382 -10.11 22.35 -9.29
CA ALA A 382 -10.20 23.80 -9.49
C ALA A 382 -9.29 24.31 -10.61
N LYS A 383 -8.12 23.69 -10.83
CA LYS A 383 -7.14 24.07 -11.87
C LYS A 383 -7.53 23.58 -13.26
N PHE A 384 -8.15 22.40 -13.34
CA PHE A 384 -8.65 21.82 -14.59
C PHE A 384 -10.07 22.30 -14.97
N LYS A 385 -10.53 23.42 -14.41
CA LYS A 385 -11.84 24.03 -14.70
C LYS A 385 -13.03 23.04 -14.49
N GLY A 386 -12.91 22.12 -13.53
CA GLY A 386 -13.96 21.16 -13.19
C GLY A 386 -14.04 19.93 -14.10
N VAL A 387 -13.00 19.59 -14.87
CA VAL A 387 -12.93 18.28 -15.54
C VAL A 387 -12.49 17.22 -14.52
N ASP A 388 -13.37 16.26 -14.27
CA ASP A 388 -13.17 15.24 -13.24
C ASP A 388 -12.01 14.27 -13.52
N GLY A 389 -11.51 13.65 -12.44
CA GLY A 389 -10.58 12.52 -12.44
C GLY A 389 -11.15 11.29 -13.14
N GLU A 390 -10.32 10.59 -13.90
CA GLU A 390 -10.52 9.16 -14.18
C GLU A 390 -9.36 8.40 -13.53
N PHE A 391 -9.64 7.23 -12.95
CA PHE A 391 -8.64 6.44 -12.25
C PHE A 391 -7.71 5.70 -13.23
N GLY A 392 -6.40 5.91 -13.10
CA GLY A 392 -5.40 5.51 -14.11
C GLY A 392 -4.70 4.18 -13.88
N ASP A 393 -4.61 3.69 -12.65
CA ASP A 393 -3.89 2.45 -12.29
C ASP A 393 -4.73 1.52 -11.39
N ASP A 394 -4.24 0.31 -11.05
CA ASP A 394 -4.80 -0.89 -10.32
C ASP A 394 -6.02 -0.73 -9.35
N ILE A 395 -6.32 0.49 -8.93
CA ILE A 395 -7.57 0.92 -8.29
C ILE A 395 -8.70 1.11 -9.32
N SER A 396 -8.43 1.04 -10.63
CA SER A 396 -9.41 1.09 -11.73
C SER A 396 -10.36 -0.12 -11.70
N GLY A 397 -11.34 -0.06 -10.79
CA GLY A 397 -12.27 -1.14 -10.46
C GLY A 397 -12.41 -1.40 -8.96
N SER A 398 -11.55 -0.81 -8.14
CA SER A 398 -11.68 -0.78 -6.70
C SER A 398 -12.75 0.24 -6.29
N GLU A 399 -13.66 -0.19 -5.42
CA GLU A 399 -14.69 0.68 -4.86
C GLU A 399 -14.04 1.67 -3.90
N ILE A 400 -14.18 2.98 -4.17
CA ILE A 400 -13.71 4.02 -3.25
C ILE A 400 -14.75 4.22 -2.16
N GLU A 401 -14.33 4.05 -0.91
CA GLU A 401 -15.14 4.33 0.27
C GLU A 401 -14.52 5.47 1.08
N ARG A 402 -15.37 6.38 1.57
CA ARG A 402 -14.96 7.47 2.47
C ARG A 402 -15.40 7.10 3.88
N LEU A 403 -14.44 6.78 4.75
CA LEU A 403 -14.67 6.27 6.10
C LEU A 403 -14.12 7.24 7.14
N THR A 404 -14.89 7.54 8.19
CA THR A 404 -14.35 8.13 9.41
C THR A 404 -13.43 7.12 10.12
N LEU A 405 -12.59 7.57 11.07
CA LEU A 405 -11.71 6.68 11.82
C LEU A 405 -12.51 5.68 12.68
N LEU A 406 -13.67 6.07 13.21
CA LEU A 406 -14.57 5.13 13.89
C LEU A 406 -15.10 4.06 12.92
N GLU A 407 -15.53 4.44 11.73
CA GLU A 407 -15.99 3.46 10.72
C GLU A 407 -14.86 2.55 10.25
N ALA A 408 -13.65 3.10 10.06
CA ALA A 408 -12.46 2.31 9.75
C ALA A 408 -12.15 1.29 10.87
N LEU A 409 -12.20 1.72 12.14
CA LEU A 409 -12.02 0.85 13.29
C LEU A 409 -13.11 -0.22 13.41
N SER A 410 -14.36 0.07 13.02
CA SER A 410 -15.42 -0.96 12.96
C SER A 410 -15.15 -2.05 11.92
N LYS A 411 -14.30 -1.76 10.94
CA LYS A 411 -13.91 -2.66 9.84
C LYS A 411 -12.44 -3.10 9.95
N PHE A 412 -11.79 -2.97 11.10
CA PHE A 412 -10.33 -3.10 11.24
C PHE A 412 -9.74 -4.43 10.73
N ARG A 413 -10.54 -5.51 10.69
CA ARG A 413 -10.16 -6.81 10.07
C ARG A 413 -9.94 -6.73 8.56
N LYS A 414 -10.51 -5.73 7.90
CA LYS A 414 -10.43 -5.51 6.45
C LYS A 414 -9.54 -4.32 6.10
N ILE A 415 -8.93 -3.65 7.08
CA ILE A 415 -8.06 -2.49 6.82
C ILE A 415 -6.64 -2.89 7.17
N LYS A 416 -5.69 -2.59 6.28
CA LYS A 416 -4.27 -2.75 6.62
C LYS A 416 -3.98 -1.94 7.87
N PHE A 417 -3.34 -2.57 8.84
CA PHE A 417 -3.11 -1.94 10.12
C PHE A 417 -2.28 -0.64 10.01
N SER A 418 -1.25 -0.62 9.17
CA SER A 418 -0.48 0.60 8.90
C SER A 418 -1.37 1.77 8.47
N HIS A 419 -2.41 1.50 7.67
CA HIS A 419 -3.36 2.53 7.25
C HIS A 419 -4.27 3.02 8.39
N LEU A 420 -4.57 2.19 9.41
CA LEU A 420 -5.27 2.64 10.62
C LEU A 420 -4.39 3.60 11.43
N LEU A 421 -3.09 3.32 11.56
CA LEU A 421 -2.15 4.23 12.21
C LEU A 421 -1.95 5.52 11.44
N ILE A 422 -1.87 5.44 10.11
CA ILE A 422 -1.82 6.62 9.23
C ILE A 422 -3.08 7.48 9.44
N GLY A 423 -4.26 6.86 9.46
CA GLY A 423 -5.52 7.52 9.78
C GLY A 423 -5.53 8.17 11.17
N LEU A 424 -4.99 7.48 12.19
CA LEU A 424 -4.85 8.01 13.54
C LEU A 424 -3.93 9.24 13.58
N ALA A 425 -2.75 9.18 12.95
CA ALA A 425 -1.83 10.31 12.88
C ALA A 425 -2.45 11.53 12.18
N ALA A 426 -3.17 11.29 11.08
CA ALA A 426 -3.89 12.35 10.37
C ALA A 426 -4.97 13.00 11.25
N TYR A 427 -5.75 12.20 11.98
CA TYR A 427 -6.72 12.70 12.94
C TYR A 427 -6.07 13.51 14.07
N GLU A 428 -4.94 13.05 14.62
CA GLU A 428 -4.22 13.76 15.67
C GLU A 428 -3.73 15.12 15.19
N GLU A 429 -3.10 15.18 14.02
CA GLU A 429 -2.60 16.43 13.44
C GLU A 429 -3.75 17.38 13.09
N CYS A 430 -4.81 16.88 12.44
CA CYS A 430 -5.96 17.71 12.06
C CYS A 430 -6.76 18.22 13.28
N LEU A 431 -6.76 17.49 14.40
CA LEU A 431 -7.32 17.97 15.67
C LEU A 431 -6.43 19.03 16.36
N ASP A 432 -5.10 18.96 16.16
CA ASP A 432 -4.20 19.94 16.75
C ASP A 432 -4.16 21.26 16.01
N ASN A 433 -4.22 21.22 14.69
CA ASN A 433 -4.27 22.42 13.85
C ASN A 433 -5.68 23.01 13.69
N GLY A 434 -6.72 22.32 14.18
CA GLY A 434 -8.10 22.80 14.18
C GLY A 434 -8.87 22.55 12.88
N THR A 435 -8.31 21.80 11.92
CA THR A 435 -9.01 21.38 10.70
C THR A 435 -10.15 20.40 11.02
N LEU A 436 -9.99 19.56 12.04
CA LEU A 436 -11.06 18.71 12.57
C LEU A 436 -11.54 19.24 13.93
N LEU A 437 -12.86 19.20 14.10
CA LEU A 437 -13.53 19.53 15.35
C LEU A 437 -14.12 18.25 15.96
N VAL A 438 -14.18 18.20 17.29
CA VAL A 438 -14.66 17.01 18.03
C VAL A 438 -16.09 16.66 17.62
N GLU A 439 -16.94 17.67 17.48
CA GLU A 439 -18.33 17.55 17.05
C GLU A 439 -18.51 16.96 15.65
N ASN A 440 -17.50 17.05 14.77
CA ASN A 440 -17.59 16.53 13.41
C ASN A 440 -17.19 15.06 13.31
N ILE A 441 -16.36 14.58 14.23
CA ILE A 441 -15.73 13.26 14.15
C ILE A 441 -16.22 12.29 15.21
N TRP A 442 -16.86 12.80 16.26
CA TRP A 442 -17.33 11.99 17.37
C TRP A 442 -18.84 11.74 17.29
N ASP A 443 -19.19 10.47 17.10
CA ASP A 443 -20.55 9.98 17.22
C ASP A 443 -20.60 8.91 18.33
N GLU A 444 -21.36 9.19 19.40
CA GLU A 444 -21.41 8.32 20.58
C GLU A 444 -21.97 6.93 20.24
N ALA A 445 -22.98 6.85 19.36
CA ALA A 445 -23.60 5.58 18.98
C ALA A 445 -22.64 4.71 18.15
N ARG A 446 -21.90 5.33 17.23
CA ARG A 446 -20.86 4.69 16.43
C ARG A 446 -19.69 4.28 17.30
N PHE A 447 -19.25 5.12 18.23
CA PHE A 447 -18.21 4.76 19.19
C PHE A 447 -18.60 3.51 19.98
N GLU A 448 -19.83 3.47 20.51
CA GLU A 448 -20.33 2.30 21.24
C GLU A 448 -20.40 1.04 20.36
N GLN A 449 -20.78 1.19 19.08
CA GLN A 449 -20.72 0.11 18.11
C GLN A 449 -19.29 -0.40 17.89
N VAL A 450 -18.32 0.51 17.67
CA VAL A 450 -16.90 0.17 17.48
C VAL A 450 -16.36 -0.54 18.72
N ARG A 451 -16.65 0.01 19.91
CA ARG A 451 -16.26 -0.57 21.19
C ARG A 451 -16.76 -2.01 21.31
N LYS A 452 -18.02 -2.25 20.96
CA LYS A 452 -18.63 -3.58 20.95
C LYS A 452 -17.90 -4.52 19.97
N VAL A 453 -17.70 -4.11 18.72
CA VAL A 453 -17.00 -4.92 17.70
C VAL A 453 -15.61 -5.32 18.15
N ILE A 454 -14.81 -4.38 18.65
CA ILE A 454 -13.44 -4.67 19.11
C ILE A 454 -13.46 -5.61 20.32
N LEU A 455 -14.38 -5.41 21.26
CA LEU A 455 -14.52 -6.31 22.42
C LEU A 455 -14.96 -7.72 22.01
N GLU A 456 -15.89 -7.87 21.07
CA GLU A 456 -16.32 -9.17 20.55
C GLU A 456 -15.17 -9.92 19.87
N GLU A 457 -14.37 -9.23 19.06
CA GLU A 457 -13.18 -9.79 18.42
C GLU A 457 -12.09 -10.17 19.44
N ALA A 458 -11.91 -9.37 20.50
CA ALA A 458 -10.95 -9.63 21.56
C ALA A 458 -11.29 -10.88 22.39
N VAL A 459 -12.59 -11.20 22.54
CA VAL A 459 -13.04 -12.37 23.32
C VAL A 459 -12.41 -13.65 22.80
N ASN A 460 -12.26 -13.79 21.48
CA ASN A 460 -11.68 -14.97 20.81
C ASN A 460 -10.25 -15.30 21.27
N PHE A 461 -9.55 -14.33 21.87
CA PHE A 461 -8.16 -14.48 22.34
C PHE A 461 -8.04 -14.37 23.87
N SER A 462 -9.18 -14.36 24.58
CA SER A 462 -9.25 -14.20 26.04
C SER A 462 -9.86 -15.41 26.76
N VAL A 463 -10.39 -16.39 26.01
CA VAL A 463 -10.98 -17.62 26.56
C VAL A 463 -9.93 -18.72 26.51
N ALA A 464 -9.66 -19.36 27.64
CA ALA A 464 -8.82 -20.56 27.68
C ALA A 464 -9.53 -21.71 26.96
N LEU A 465 -8.88 -22.24 25.91
CA LEU A 465 -9.24 -23.52 25.31
C LEU A 465 -8.79 -24.67 26.21
#